data_AF-A0A915PR74-F1
#
_entry.id   AF-A0A915PR74-F1
#
_cell.length_a   1.000
_cell.length_b   1.000
_cell.length_c   1.000
_cell.angle_alpha   90.00
_cell.angle_beta   90.00
_cell.angle_gamma   90.00
#
_symmetry.space_group_name_H-M   'P 1'
#
loop_
_entity.id
_entity.type
_entity.pdbx_description
1 polymer ?
#
loop_
_entity_poly.entity_id
_entity_poly.type
_entity_poly.pdbx_seq_one_letter_code
_entity_poly.pdbx_strand_id
1 'polypeptide(L)'
;MKARVAKDILLIGHSFIYLAALVSLYWQIPGMKYLSFCGLDSEFHGCRFIPESVEFIKRLYGEKGLVPVASKLSCDRLSCRSFRNGINILPLVTNFFCIAPSYALQVIVLFGIALDSISIMSELARNAITYLVLFIIYSTAIQVGDVFLWFQWDTLLIESGAICILIAPLPFVGSSPADNVSLYLMRWLLFRLMYSSGVVKLTSHCPLWWDLAATKGMFPRFQRLVTYLGTAMSAVLITSTLYFFIRCFNIGIDGFKIVSSIAFSKQQFEEFVEESTVWLLYIGVIGFTTEVIAATVRMTGLYGRPEVIVEGSYEPNGPWIMFEFYSKPGRLDERPRFVLPHQPRLDWQMWFAALGSYQNNPFFLSLIYHLLRNNSEVTYLMKKYPFEAKLPNFIRANLYLYHYTNFNEKSGWTKDYWRRDFQEEYMPSVTREDTGLSNYLHRNGFVLEEQFRLQNQDFALESKLQTLHNFVRTLNPTTFVDSVILAHAVLFIVYMKFKQLTFVTVQ
;
A
#
# COMPACT_ATOMS: atom_id res chain seq x y z
N MET A 1 31.62 -7.58 13.43
CA MET A 1 30.39 -8.08 14.08
C MET A 1 29.21 -7.12 13.89
N LYS A 2 29.34 -5.83 14.24
CA LYS A 2 28.28 -4.79 14.09
C LYS A 2 27.71 -4.67 12.66
N ALA A 3 28.55 -4.69 11.61
CA ALA A 3 28.09 -4.58 10.22
C ALA A 3 27.27 -5.80 9.71
N ARG A 4 27.62 -7.02 10.13
CA ARG A 4 26.88 -8.23 9.72
C ARG A 4 25.48 -8.26 10.32
N VAL A 5 25.37 -7.91 11.61
CA VAL A 5 24.08 -7.80 12.31
C VAL A 5 23.20 -6.72 11.67
N ALA A 6 23.76 -5.57 11.33
CA ALA A 6 23.01 -4.50 10.65
C ALA A 6 22.46 -4.95 9.28
N LYS A 7 23.24 -5.69 8.48
CA LYS A 7 22.78 -6.25 7.21
C LYS A 7 21.68 -7.29 7.41
N ASP A 8 21.83 -8.20 8.37
CA ASP A 8 20.80 -9.19 8.68
C ASP A 8 19.48 -8.52 9.09
N ILE A 9 19.53 -7.49 9.93
CA ILE A 9 18.33 -6.73 10.33
C ILE A 9 17.67 -6.06 9.13
N LEU A 10 18.46 -5.44 8.24
CA LEU A 10 17.92 -4.79 7.04
C LEU A 10 17.25 -5.80 6.10
N LEU A 11 17.92 -6.93 5.84
CA LEU A 11 17.42 -8.00 4.99
C LEU A 11 16.12 -8.60 5.55
N ILE A 12 16.11 -8.91 6.86
CA ILE A 12 14.91 -9.43 7.53
C ILE A 12 13.78 -8.40 7.52
N GLY A 13 14.08 -7.14 7.83
CA GLY A 13 13.09 -6.06 7.79
C GLY A 13 12.48 -5.90 6.40
N HIS A 14 13.28 -6.04 5.34
CA HIS A 14 12.81 -6.01 3.98
C HIS A 14 11.93 -7.23 3.64
N SER A 15 12.33 -8.45 4.01
CA SER A 15 11.50 -9.66 3.87
C SER A 15 10.15 -9.55 4.57
N PHE A 16 10.09 -8.89 5.74
CA PHE A 16 8.81 -8.61 6.42
C PHE A 16 7.89 -7.71 5.59
N ILE A 17 8.44 -6.68 4.94
CA ILE A 17 7.65 -5.77 4.09
C ILE A 17 7.18 -6.49 2.83
N TYR A 18 8.04 -7.31 2.21
CA TYR A 18 7.66 -8.16 1.07
C TYR A 18 6.55 -9.15 1.45
N LEU A 19 6.71 -9.84 2.58
CA LEU A 19 5.69 -10.75 3.11
C LEU A 19 4.36 -10.01 3.30
N ALA A 20 4.35 -8.86 3.95
CA ALA A 20 3.14 -8.06 4.14
C ALA A 20 2.51 -7.63 2.80
N ALA A 21 3.33 -7.21 1.83
CA ALA A 21 2.85 -6.79 0.51
C ALA A 21 2.24 -7.95 -0.29
N LEU A 22 2.90 -9.11 -0.32
CA LEU A 22 2.42 -10.30 -1.03
C LEU A 22 1.20 -10.92 -0.36
N VAL A 23 1.18 -10.99 0.97
CA VAL A 23 0.00 -11.43 1.73
C VAL A 23 -1.17 -10.50 1.48
N SER A 24 -0.95 -9.18 1.49
CA SER A 24 -2.01 -8.21 1.17
C SER A 24 -2.49 -8.27 -0.28
N LEU A 25 -1.64 -8.71 -1.23
CA LEU A 25 -2.03 -8.91 -2.62
C LEU A 25 -2.90 -10.16 -2.78
N TYR A 26 -2.57 -11.24 -2.08
CA TYR A 26 -3.32 -12.49 -2.15
C TYR A 26 -4.64 -12.42 -1.38
N TRP A 27 -4.57 -11.97 -0.13
CA TRP A 27 -5.71 -11.77 0.77
C TRP A 27 -5.90 -10.29 1.07
N GLN A 28 -6.90 -9.69 0.45
CA GLN A 28 -7.33 -8.35 0.84
C GLN A 28 -8.48 -8.45 1.83
N ILE A 29 -8.32 -7.74 2.95
CA ILE A 29 -9.31 -7.70 4.00
C ILE A 29 -10.04 -6.36 3.91
N PRO A 30 -11.37 -6.36 3.76
CA PRO A 30 -12.13 -5.12 3.76
C PRO A 30 -12.20 -4.51 5.18
N GLY A 31 -11.11 -3.82 5.56
CA GLY A 31 -10.99 -3.01 6.77
C GLY A 31 -10.74 -3.81 8.06
N MET A 32 -9.80 -3.35 8.87
CA MET A 32 -9.65 -3.84 10.24
C MET A 32 -10.77 -3.25 11.12
N LYS A 33 -11.55 -4.11 11.80
CA LYS A 33 -12.43 -3.68 12.90
C LYS A 33 -11.70 -3.52 14.24
N TYR A 34 -10.37 -3.68 14.29
CA TYR A 34 -9.63 -3.95 15.53
C TYR A 34 -9.36 -2.78 16.49
N LEU A 35 -9.90 -1.58 16.23
CA LEU A 35 -9.82 -0.45 17.17
C LEU A 35 -11.17 0.26 17.35
N SER A 36 -12.29 -0.47 17.29
CA SER A 36 -13.42 -0.07 18.13
C SER A 36 -13.10 -0.52 19.56
N PHE A 37 -12.82 0.42 20.46
CA PHE A 37 -13.09 0.20 21.88
C PHE A 37 -14.57 -0.20 22.00
N CYS A 38 -14.86 -1.50 21.95
CA CYS A 38 -16.20 -2.06 22.17
C CYS A 38 -16.61 -1.98 23.65
N GLY A 39 -16.24 -0.89 24.34
CA GLY A 39 -16.42 -0.73 25.77
C GLY A 39 -17.16 0.53 26.21
N LEU A 40 -17.63 1.39 25.29
CA LEU A 40 -18.24 2.67 25.70
C LEU A 40 -19.63 3.00 25.11
N ASP A 41 -20.12 2.31 24.08
CA ASP A 41 -21.45 2.58 23.53
C ASP A 41 -22.37 1.36 23.71
N SER A 42 -23.08 1.35 24.84
CA SER A 42 -23.99 0.29 25.29
C SER A 42 -25.36 0.31 24.60
N GLU A 43 -25.50 0.79 23.37
CA GLU A 43 -26.79 0.83 22.66
C GLU A 43 -26.64 0.72 21.14
N PHE A 44 -26.16 -0.40 20.61
CA PHE A 44 -26.50 -0.80 19.24
C PHE A 44 -26.54 -2.33 19.12
N HIS A 45 -27.76 -2.86 19.00
CA HIS A 45 -28.02 -4.26 18.71
C HIS A 45 -27.32 -4.70 17.42
N GLY A 46 -26.56 -5.80 17.52
CA GLY A 46 -26.21 -6.66 16.38
C GLY A 46 -24.94 -6.29 15.63
N CYS A 47 -23.77 -6.47 16.23
CA CYS A 47 -22.52 -6.66 15.47
C CYS A 47 -22.59 -7.98 14.70
N ARG A 48 -23.27 -7.99 13.53
CA ARG A 48 -23.16 -9.11 12.58
C ARG A 48 -21.73 -9.11 12.03
N PHE A 49 -20.96 -10.13 12.42
CA PHE A 49 -19.69 -10.46 11.80
C PHE A 49 -19.96 -10.91 10.36
N ILE A 50 -19.37 -10.22 9.39
CA ILE A 50 -19.33 -10.66 8.00
C ILE A 50 -17.88 -11.12 7.76
N PRO A 51 -17.60 -12.43 7.73
CA PRO A 51 -16.28 -12.97 7.48
C PRO A 51 -16.06 -12.99 5.97
N GLU A 52 -15.51 -11.92 5.40
CA GLU A 52 -15.28 -11.88 3.95
C GLU A 52 -13.83 -11.52 3.66
N SER A 53 -12.97 -12.54 3.57
CA SER A 53 -11.70 -12.41 2.87
C SER A 53 -12.05 -12.27 1.41
N VAL A 54 -11.54 -11.23 0.77
CA VAL A 54 -11.66 -11.08 -0.67
C VAL A 54 -10.44 -11.73 -1.29
N GLU A 55 -10.66 -12.75 -2.10
CA GLU A 55 -9.64 -13.29 -3.00
C GLU A 55 -9.32 -12.24 -4.05
N PHE A 56 -8.44 -11.32 -3.71
CA PHE A 56 -8.28 -10.10 -4.46
C PHE A 56 -7.76 -10.39 -5.88
N ILE A 57 -6.85 -11.36 -6.00
CA ILE A 57 -6.32 -11.79 -7.29
C ILE A 57 -7.43 -12.31 -8.20
N LYS A 58 -8.30 -13.21 -7.72
CA LYS A 58 -9.35 -13.77 -8.57
C LYS A 58 -10.39 -12.73 -8.98
N ARG A 59 -10.81 -11.89 -8.03
CA ARG A 59 -11.87 -10.90 -8.23
C ARG A 59 -11.41 -9.73 -9.11
N LEU A 60 -10.16 -9.30 -8.98
CA LEU A 60 -9.59 -8.22 -9.77
C LEU A 60 -8.98 -8.71 -11.08
N TYR A 61 -8.15 -9.75 -11.03
CA TYR A 61 -7.28 -10.21 -12.12
C TYR A 61 -7.73 -11.51 -12.79
N GLY A 62 -8.76 -12.16 -12.26
CA GLY A 62 -9.33 -13.37 -12.84
C GLY A 62 -9.87 -13.15 -14.25
N GLU A 63 -10.10 -14.24 -14.96
CA GLU A 63 -10.61 -14.23 -16.34
C GLU A 63 -12.00 -13.57 -16.45
N LYS A 64 -12.76 -13.58 -15.34
CA LYS A 64 -14.04 -12.89 -15.15
C LYS A 64 -13.93 -11.69 -14.18
N GLY A 65 -12.72 -11.32 -13.79
CA GLY A 65 -12.45 -10.23 -12.86
C GLY A 65 -12.54 -8.85 -13.52
N LEU A 66 -12.28 -7.82 -12.73
CA LEU A 66 -12.36 -6.42 -13.18
C LEU A 66 -11.37 -6.06 -14.31
N VAL A 67 -10.16 -6.62 -14.26
CA VAL A 67 -9.08 -6.44 -15.25
C VAL A 67 -8.43 -7.80 -15.51
N PRO A 68 -8.98 -8.60 -16.43
CA PRO A 68 -8.50 -9.95 -16.70
C PRO A 68 -7.04 -9.99 -17.13
N VAL A 69 -6.23 -10.82 -16.46
CA VAL A 69 -4.79 -10.95 -16.82
C VAL A 69 -4.59 -11.71 -18.12
N ALA A 70 -5.53 -12.58 -18.46
CA ALA A 70 -5.54 -13.32 -19.72
C ALA A 70 -5.45 -12.41 -20.94
N SER A 71 -6.11 -11.23 -20.93
CA SER A 71 -6.07 -10.30 -22.06
C SER A 71 -4.70 -9.65 -22.23
N LYS A 72 -3.91 -9.52 -21.16
CA LYS A 72 -2.55 -8.97 -21.20
C LYS A 72 -1.57 -9.94 -21.86
N LEU A 73 -1.80 -11.25 -21.72
CA LEU A 73 -0.98 -12.30 -22.32
C LEU A 73 -1.24 -12.51 -23.81
N SER A 74 -2.49 -12.30 -24.25
CA SER A 74 -2.90 -12.48 -25.65
C SER A 74 -2.73 -11.23 -26.53
N CYS A 75 -2.16 -10.15 -25.99
CA CYS A 75 -2.13 -8.84 -26.64
C CYS A 75 -0.89 -8.65 -27.53
N ASP A 76 -1.11 -8.57 -28.85
CA ASP A 76 -0.09 -8.25 -29.87
C ASP A 76 0.08 -6.73 -30.15
N ARG A 77 -0.63 -5.86 -29.43
CA ARG A 77 -0.60 -4.40 -29.67
C ARG A 77 0.62 -3.71 -29.05
N LEU A 78 0.99 -2.56 -29.64
CA LEU A 78 2.02 -1.63 -29.13
C LEU A 78 1.81 -1.24 -27.66
N SER A 79 0.56 -1.17 -27.18
CA SER A 79 0.22 -0.88 -25.77
C SER A 79 0.73 -1.93 -24.78
N CYS A 80 0.95 -3.17 -25.22
CA CYS A 80 1.38 -4.29 -24.39
C CYS A 80 2.89 -4.54 -24.44
N ARG A 81 3.66 -3.69 -25.17
CA ARG A 81 5.14 -3.74 -25.18
C ARG A 81 5.74 -3.60 -23.79
N SER A 82 5.17 -2.74 -22.94
CA SER A 82 5.66 -2.55 -21.57
C SER A 82 5.51 -3.82 -20.73
N PHE A 83 4.44 -4.58 -20.94
CA PHE A 83 4.23 -5.87 -20.29
C PHE A 83 5.24 -6.90 -20.81
N ARG A 84 5.43 -7.01 -22.13
CA ARG A 84 6.33 -7.99 -22.76
C ARG A 84 7.82 -7.72 -22.53
N ASN A 85 8.22 -6.46 -22.41
CA ASN A 85 9.62 -6.04 -22.20
C ASN A 85 9.99 -5.94 -20.73
N GLY A 86 9.02 -6.07 -19.82
CA GLY A 86 9.26 -6.09 -18.39
C GLY A 86 9.74 -7.46 -17.89
N ILE A 87 10.29 -7.48 -16.68
CA ILE A 87 10.62 -8.70 -15.95
C ILE A 87 9.31 -9.38 -15.52
N ASN A 88 8.77 -10.28 -16.36
CA ASN A 88 7.62 -11.11 -16.04
C ASN A 88 7.97 -12.60 -16.12
N ILE A 89 7.57 -13.37 -15.11
CA ILE A 89 7.65 -14.85 -15.15
C ILE A 89 6.27 -15.50 -15.33
N LEU A 90 5.20 -14.69 -15.43
CA LEU A 90 3.85 -15.20 -15.57
C LEU A 90 3.66 -16.13 -16.79
N PRO A 91 4.11 -15.77 -18.02
CA PRO A 91 3.97 -16.66 -19.16
C PRO A 91 4.72 -17.99 -18.96
N LEU A 92 5.88 -17.95 -18.30
CA LEU A 92 6.68 -19.13 -18.00
C LEU A 92 5.92 -20.07 -17.07
N VAL A 93 5.35 -19.55 -15.98
CA VAL A 93 4.59 -20.35 -15.00
C VAL A 93 3.28 -20.88 -15.61
N THR A 94 2.56 -20.05 -16.36
CA THR A 94 1.35 -20.45 -17.09
C THR A 94 1.62 -21.61 -18.05
N ASN A 95 2.70 -21.54 -18.83
CA ASN A 95 3.06 -22.60 -19.79
C ASN A 95 3.64 -23.85 -19.11
N PHE A 96 4.39 -23.69 -18.01
CA PHE A 96 5.02 -24.81 -17.30
C PHE A 96 3.99 -25.68 -16.57
N PHE A 97 3.02 -25.06 -15.88
CA PHE A 97 1.97 -25.78 -15.15
C PHE A 97 0.69 -25.98 -15.97
N CYS A 98 0.60 -25.39 -17.16
CA CYS A 98 -0.60 -25.41 -18.00
C CYS A 98 -1.88 -24.97 -17.25
N ILE A 99 -1.80 -23.90 -16.45
CA ILE A 99 -2.93 -23.37 -15.65
C ILE A 99 -3.34 -21.99 -16.13
N ALA A 100 -4.57 -21.57 -15.84
CA ALA A 100 -5.02 -20.22 -16.22
C ALA A 100 -4.12 -19.13 -15.62
N PRO A 101 -3.94 -17.98 -16.32
CA PRO A 101 -3.07 -16.90 -15.87
C PRO A 101 -3.38 -16.38 -14.46
N SER A 102 -4.66 -16.36 -14.07
CA SER A 102 -5.06 -15.96 -12.73
C SER A 102 -4.52 -16.92 -11.65
N TYR A 103 -4.59 -18.23 -11.87
CA TYR A 103 -4.01 -19.24 -10.98
C TYR A 103 -2.49 -19.25 -11.02
N ALA A 104 -1.87 -19.02 -12.17
CA ALA A 104 -0.41 -18.87 -12.25
C ALA A 104 0.10 -17.71 -11.40
N LEU A 105 -0.62 -16.58 -11.41
CA LEU A 105 -0.30 -15.44 -10.53
C LEU A 105 -0.45 -15.82 -9.04
N GLN A 106 -1.49 -16.58 -8.68
CA GLN A 106 -1.65 -17.08 -7.31
C GLN A 106 -0.48 -17.96 -6.87
N VAL A 107 -0.04 -18.89 -7.73
CA VAL A 107 1.12 -19.75 -7.45
C VAL A 107 2.38 -18.93 -7.25
N ILE A 108 2.63 -17.93 -8.11
CA ILE A 108 3.78 -17.02 -7.99
C ILE A 108 3.77 -16.27 -6.65
N VAL A 109 2.61 -15.71 -6.26
CA VAL A 109 2.48 -14.96 -5.01
C VAL A 109 2.63 -15.85 -3.78
N LEU A 110 1.99 -17.04 -3.78
CA LEU A 110 2.14 -18.01 -2.68
C LEU A 110 3.57 -18.51 -2.54
N PHE A 111 4.25 -18.74 -3.66
CA PHE A 111 5.67 -19.12 -3.65
C PHE A 111 6.53 -18.00 -3.06
N GLY A 112 6.26 -16.74 -3.41
CA GLY A 112 6.91 -15.58 -2.80
C GLY A 112 6.69 -15.50 -1.28
N ILE A 113 5.45 -15.66 -0.82
CA ILE A 113 5.11 -15.70 0.62
C ILE A 113 5.91 -16.79 1.34
N ALA A 114 5.95 -18.01 0.78
CA ALA A 114 6.71 -19.10 1.38
C ALA A 114 8.22 -18.81 1.42
N LEU A 115 8.77 -18.26 0.34
CA LEU A 115 10.18 -17.92 0.23
C LEU A 115 10.57 -16.79 1.21
N ASP A 116 9.73 -15.77 1.37
CA ASP A 116 9.91 -14.72 2.37
C ASP A 116 9.90 -15.28 3.79
N SER A 117 8.91 -16.11 4.12
CA SER A 117 8.81 -16.79 5.42
C SER A 117 10.09 -17.58 5.74
N ILE A 118 10.60 -18.33 4.76
CA ILE A 118 11.84 -19.10 4.91
C ILE A 118 13.05 -18.15 5.09
N SER A 119 13.11 -17.03 4.38
CA SER A 119 14.19 -16.04 4.50
C SER A 119 14.23 -15.36 5.89
N ILE A 120 13.06 -15.15 6.50
CA ILE A 120 12.95 -14.61 7.87
C ILE A 120 13.48 -15.62 8.88
N MET A 121 13.14 -16.91 8.71
CA MET A 121 13.47 -17.97 9.68
C MET A 121 14.90 -18.52 9.55
N SER A 122 15.46 -18.57 8.33
CA SER A 122 16.72 -19.26 8.05
C SER A 122 17.80 -18.32 7.53
N GLU A 123 18.99 -18.34 8.16
CA GLU A 123 20.14 -17.57 7.65
C GLU A 123 20.61 -18.05 6.29
N LEU A 124 20.48 -19.35 6.01
CA LEU A 124 20.89 -19.95 4.73
C LEU A 124 20.07 -19.42 3.56
N ALA A 125 18.80 -19.09 3.82
CA ALA A 125 17.89 -18.53 2.83
C ALA A 125 18.08 -17.02 2.64
N ARG A 126 18.81 -16.32 3.53
CA ARG A 126 19.13 -14.89 3.37
C ARG A 126 20.33 -14.69 2.45
N ASN A 127 20.18 -15.04 1.19
CA ASN A 127 21.22 -14.93 0.17
C ASN A 127 20.72 -14.16 -1.06
N ALA A 128 21.64 -13.68 -1.89
CA ALA A 128 21.34 -12.83 -3.05
C ALA A 128 20.38 -13.51 -4.06
N ILE A 129 20.43 -14.84 -4.20
CA ILE A 129 19.53 -15.58 -5.10
C ILE A 129 18.09 -15.51 -4.59
N THR A 130 17.87 -15.71 -3.28
CA THR A 130 16.54 -15.58 -2.68
C THR A 130 15.96 -14.20 -2.93
N TYR A 131 16.71 -13.12 -2.65
CA TYR A 131 16.24 -11.76 -2.88
C TYR A 131 16.06 -11.43 -4.37
N LEU A 132 16.85 -12.03 -5.26
CA LEU A 132 16.65 -11.89 -6.70
C LEU A 132 15.34 -12.55 -7.16
N VAL A 133 15.05 -13.76 -6.65
CA VAL A 133 13.79 -14.45 -6.95
C VAL A 133 12.60 -13.66 -6.40
N LEU A 134 12.67 -13.19 -5.16
CA LEU A 134 11.66 -12.33 -4.55
C LEU A 134 11.45 -11.03 -5.36
N PHE A 135 12.54 -10.40 -5.79
CA PHE A 135 12.49 -9.22 -6.66
C PHE A 135 11.76 -9.50 -7.98
N ILE A 136 12.03 -10.64 -8.63
CA ILE A 136 11.37 -11.06 -9.88
C ILE A 136 9.88 -11.35 -9.65
N ILE A 137 9.54 -12.03 -8.55
CA ILE A 137 8.15 -12.33 -8.17
C ILE A 137 7.36 -11.04 -7.99
N TYR A 138 7.88 -10.10 -7.20
CA TYR A 138 7.20 -8.83 -6.95
C TYR A 138 7.18 -7.93 -8.19
N SER A 139 8.23 -7.94 -9.03
CA SER A 139 8.25 -7.26 -10.33
C SER A 139 7.17 -7.80 -11.28
N THR A 140 6.95 -9.12 -11.27
CA THR A 140 5.88 -9.76 -12.03
C THR A 140 4.51 -9.31 -11.50
N ALA A 141 4.34 -9.27 -10.18
CA ALA A 141 3.12 -8.77 -9.58
C ALA A 141 2.81 -7.32 -10.00
N ILE A 142 3.78 -6.40 -9.95
CA ILE A 142 3.59 -5.01 -10.37
C ILE A 142 3.19 -4.91 -11.84
N GLN A 143 3.87 -5.63 -12.74
CA GLN A 143 3.56 -5.57 -14.17
C GLN A 143 2.16 -6.10 -14.49
N VAL A 144 1.75 -7.17 -13.80
CA VAL A 144 0.41 -7.73 -13.96
C VAL A 144 -0.64 -6.82 -13.33
N GLY A 145 -0.35 -6.26 -12.15
CA GLY A 145 -1.28 -5.45 -11.40
C GLY A 145 -1.49 -4.03 -11.91
N ASP A 146 -0.52 -3.50 -12.65
CA ASP A 146 -0.65 -2.27 -13.44
C ASP A 146 -1.22 -1.13 -12.59
N VAL A 147 -2.32 -0.48 -12.99
CA VAL A 147 -2.93 0.61 -12.22
C VAL A 147 -3.14 0.27 -10.74
N PHE A 148 -3.41 -0.99 -10.36
CA PHE A 148 -3.63 -1.36 -8.96
C PHE A 148 -2.34 -1.67 -8.16
N LEU A 149 -1.18 -1.82 -8.82
CA LEU A 149 0.13 -2.11 -8.19
C LEU A 149 1.25 -1.14 -8.60
N TRP A 150 0.91 0.00 -9.22
CA TRP A 150 1.87 1.01 -9.67
C TRP A 150 1.86 2.26 -8.78
N PHE A 151 1.93 2.09 -7.45
CA PHE A 151 2.06 3.23 -6.54
C PHE A 151 3.53 3.55 -6.21
N GLN A 152 3.75 4.73 -5.65
CA GLN A 152 5.09 5.18 -5.24
C GLN A 152 5.77 4.22 -4.27
N TRP A 153 5.02 3.60 -3.35
CA TRP A 153 5.57 2.60 -2.43
C TRP A 153 5.88 1.27 -3.12
N ASP A 154 5.08 0.83 -4.10
CA ASP A 154 5.39 -0.40 -4.83
C ASP A 154 6.70 -0.21 -5.64
N THR A 155 6.93 0.99 -6.20
CA THR A 155 8.20 1.36 -6.85
C THR A 155 9.36 1.40 -5.84
N LEU A 156 9.17 2.03 -4.68
CA LEU A 156 10.17 2.04 -3.59
C LEU A 156 10.52 0.62 -3.13
N LEU A 157 9.53 -0.27 -3.11
CA LEU A 157 9.70 -1.66 -2.67
C LEU A 157 10.57 -2.46 -3.65
N ILE A 158 10.38 -2.29 -4.96
CA ILE A 158 11.27 -2.83 -5.99
C ILE A 158 12.67 -2.25 -5.88
N GLU A 159 12.81 -0.94 -5.74
CA GLU A 159 14.11 -0.27 -5.68
C GLU A 159 14.93 -0.70 -4.45
N SER A 160 14.27 -0.77 -3.29
CA SER A 160 14.89 -1.32 -2.07
C SER A 160 15.21 -2.81 -2.22
N GLY A 161 14.36 -3.59 -2.88
CA GLY A 161 14.62 -5.01 -3.17
C GLY A 161 15.83 -5.22 -4.06
N ALA A 162 16.03 -4.39 -5.07
CA ALA A 162 17.23 -4.41 -5.91
C ALA A 162 18.50 -4.16 -5.08
N ILE A 163 18.45 -3.26 -4.10
CA ILE A 163 19.55 -3.00 -3.17
C ILE A 163 19.79 -4.21 -2.25
N CYS A 164 18.74 -4.89 -1.78
CA CYS A 164 18.85 -6.09 -0.96
C CYS A 164 19.60 -7.23 -1.67
N ILE A 165 19.47 -7.36 -2.99
CA ILE A 165 20.26 -8.33 -3.79
C ILE A 165 21.76 -8.07 -3.64
N LEU A 166 22.17 -6.79 -3.63
CA LEU A 166 23.58 -6.40 -3.50
C LEU A 166 24.11 -6.58 -2.07
N ILE A 167 23.24 -6.37 -1.07
CA ILE A 167 23.60 -6.46 0.35
C ILE A 167 23.69 -7.92 0.81
N ALA A 168 22.82 -8.78 0.29
CA ALA A 168 22.76 -10.18 0.66
C ALA A 168 24.03 -10.95 0.27
N PRO A 169 24.48 -11.92 1.09
CA PRO A 169 25.63 -12.75 0.77
C PRO A 169 25.39 -13.56 -0.51
N LEU A 170 26.45 -13.70 -1.31
CA LEU A 170 26.41 -14.58 -2.48
C LEU A 170 26.52 -16.03 -2.00
N PRO A 171 25.64 -16.92 -2.45
CA PRO A 171 25.78 -18.33 -2.13
C PRO A 171 27.13 -18.83 -2.65
N PHE A 172 27.84 -19.60 -1.83
CA PHE A 172 29.17 -20.21 -2.10
C PHE A 172 30.38 -19.26 -2.10
N VAL A 173 30.22 -17.95 -2.30
CA VAL A 173 31.35 -16.98 -2.34
C VAL A 173 31.52 -16.23 -1.00
N GLY A 174 30.48 -16.22 -0.15
CA GLY A 174 30.53 -15.64 1.19
C GLY A 174 30.10 -14.17 1.23
N SER A 175 30.76 -13.37 2.07
CA SER A 175 30.37 -11.97 2.35
C SER A 175 30.33 -11.13 1.08
N SER A 176 29.20 -10.48 0.77
CA SER A 176 29.12 -9.57 -0.37
C SER A 176 30.12 -8.41 -0.20
N PRO A 177 30.98 -8.11 -1.21
CA PRO A 177 31.98 -7.04 -1.14
C PRO A 177 31.41 -5.61 -1.29
N ALA A 178 30.08 -5.44 -1.38
CA ALA A 178 29.45 -4.20 -1.82
C ALA A 178 29.14 -3.15 -0.71
N ASP A 179 29.87 -3.11 0.41
CA ASP A 179 29.46 -2.32 1.59
C ASP A 179 29.34 -0.82 1.30
N ASN A 180 30.29 -0.23 0.58
CA ASN A 180 30.27 1.20 0.32
C ASN A 180 29.24 1.58 -0.77
N VAL A 181 29.12 0.78 -1.83
CA VAL A 181 28.20 1.04 -2.94
C VAL A 181 26.76 0.84 -2.49
N SER A 182 26.45 -0.25 -1.79
CA SER A 182 25.10 -0.51 -1.28
C SER A 182 24.65 0.52 -0.25
N LEU A 183 25.54 0.96 0.66
CA LEU A 183 25.21 2.04 1.61
C LEU A 183 24.99 3.38 0.91
N TYR A 184 25.79 3.69 -0.12
CA TYR A 184 25.57 4.88 -0.94
C TYR A 184 24.22 4.82 -1.67
N LEU A 185 23.90 3.69 -2.29
CA LEU A 185 22.61 3.47 -2.98
C LEU A 185 21.43 3.59 -2.01
N MET A 186 21.56 3.12 -0.77
CA MET A 186 20.53 3.30 0.25
C MET A 186 20.35 4.79 0.63
N ARG A 187 21.45 5.53 0.82
CA ARG A 187 21.40 6.99 1.06
C ARG A 187 20.79 7.74 -0.13
N TRP A 188 21.15 7.34 -1.34
CA TRP A 188 20.59 7.87 -2.57
C TRP A 188 19.09 7.57 -2.68
N LEU A 189 18.66 6.36 -2.34
CA LEU A 189 17.25 5.99 -2.35
C LEU A 189 16.44 6.85 -1.38
N LEU A 190 16.95 7.09 -0.16
CA LEU A 190 16.33 7.98 0.82
C LEU A 190 16.26 9.42 0.31
N PHE A 191 17.36 9.93 -0.27
CA PHE A 191 17.38 11.25 -0.89
C PHE A 191 16.35 11.35 -2.02
N ARG A 192 16.35 10.38 -2.94
CA ARG A 192 15.44 10.33 -4.09
C ARG A 192 14.00 10.26 -3.63
N LEU A 193 13.68 9.47 -2.60
CA LEU A 193 12.32 9.36 -2.05
C LEU A 193 11.83 10.74 -1.57
N MET A 194 12.63 11.42 -0.75
CA MET A 194 12.30 12.75 -0.24
C MET A 194 12.20 13.79 -1.36
N TYR A 195 13.15 13.77 -2.29
CA TYR A 195 13.19 14.68 -3.43
C TYR A 195 11.98 14.47 -4.35
N SER A 196 11.70 13.22 -4.75
CA SER A 196 10.58 12.86 -5.64
C SER A 196 9.22 13.21 -5.02
N SER A 197 9.07 13.02 -3.70
CA SER A 197 7.85 13.43 -2.99
C SER A 197 7.59 14.95 -3.10
N GLY A 198 8.65 15.76 -3.09
CA GLY A 198 8.56 17.20 -3.33
C GLY A 198 8.24 17.54 -4.79
N VAL A 199 8.93 16.91 -5.75
CA VAL A 199 8.73 17.14 -7.19
C VAL A 199 7.29 16.84 -7.59
N VAL A 200 6.73 15.71 -7.15
CA VAL A 200 5.35 15.30 -7.49
C VAL A 200 4.31 16.32 -7.05
N LYS A 201 4.53 16.97 -5.91
CA LYS A 201 3.66 18.05 -5.41
C LYS A 201 3.70 19.27 -6.33
N LEU A 202 4.87 19.64 -6.84
CA LEU A 202 5.02 20.75 -7.79
C LEU A 202 4.47 20.39 -9.18
N THR A 203 4.74 19.17 -9.67
CA THR A 203 4.22 18.72 -10.97
C THR A 203 2.72 18.44 -10.95
N SER A 204 2.09 18.34 -9.79
CA SER A 204 0.63 18.16 -9.67
C SER A 204 -0.19 19.35 -10.16
N HIS A 205 0.46 20.48 -10.50
CA HIS A 205 -0.18 21.75 -10.88
C HIS A 205 -1.21 22.27 -9.87
N CYS A 206 -1.22 21.72 -8.65
CA CYS A 206 -2.12 22.17 -7.61
C CYS A 206 -1.68 23.57 -7.14
N PRO A 207 -2.54 24.60 -7.24
CA PRO A 207 -2.21 25.96 -6.81
C PRO A 207 -1.74 26.00 -5.35
N LEU A 208 -2.25 25.10 -4.51
CA LEU A 208 -1.88 24.99 -3.09
C LEU A 208 -0.38 24.81 -2.85
N TRP A 209 0.31 24.04 -3.70
CA TRP A 209 1.76 23.79 -3.57
C TRP A 209 2.60 24.91 -4.19
N TRP A 210 2.13 25.48 -5.31
CA TRP A 210 2.80 26.60 -5.99
C TRP A 210 2.68 27.92 -5.22
N ASP A 211 1.52 28.18 -4.60
CA ASP A 211 1.28 29.37 -3.77
C ASP A 211 1.85 29.23 -2.35
N LEU A 212 2.52 28.10 -2.06
CA LEU A 212 2.98 27.69 -0.73
C LEU A 212 1.86 27.71 0.32
N ALA A 213 0.59 27.77 -0.09
CA ALA A 213 -0.56 27.76 0.80
C ALA A 213 -0.62 26.47 1.62
N ALA A 214 -0.05 25.38 1.11
CA ALA A 214 0.13 24.12 1.85
C ALA A 214 1.00 24.26 3.12
N THR A 215 1.93 25.22 3.15
CA THR A 215 2.74 25.53 4.35
C THR A 215 1.99 26.41 5.35
N LYS A 216 0.90 27.05 4.90
CA LYS A 216 -0.03 27.76 5.77
C LYS A 216 -1.03 26.74 6.33
N GLY A 217 -0.66 26.15 7.48
CA GLY A 217 -1.39 25.05 8.12
C GLY A 217 -2.91 25.27 8.33
N MET A 218 -3.61 24.15 8.51
CA MET A 218 -5.07 23.99 8.50
C MET A 218 -5.84 24.59 9.71
N PHE A 219 -5.20 25.33 10.62
CA PHE A 219 -5.87 25.88 11.81
C PHE A 219 -5.44 27.32 12.12
N PRO A 220 -6.20 28.35 11.72
CA PRO A 220 -5.83 29.73 12.03
C PRO A 220 -5.68 30.01 13.54
N ARG A 221 -6.34 29.22 14.40
CA ARG A 221 -6.28 29.34 15.86
C ARG A 221 -5.01 28.73 16.49
N PHE A 222 -4.48 27.63 15.97
CA PHE A 222 -3.33 26.91 16.55
C PHE A 222 -2.06 27.00 15.72
N GLN A 223 -2.13 27.44 14.47
CA GLN A 223 -1.00 27.51 13.55
C GLN A 223 0.14 28.37 14.08
N ARG A 224 -0.14 29.55 14.65
CA ARG A 224 0.93 30.37 15.25
C ARG A 224 1.66 29.60 16.34
N LEU A 225 0.92 28.97 17.26
CA LEU A 225 1.50 28.21 18.37
C LEU A 225 2.33 27.02 17.87
N VAL A 226 1.79 26.22 16.95
CA VAL A 226 2.48 25.04 16.39
C VAL A 226 3.71 25.45 15.58
N THR A 227 3.63 26.53 14.80
CA THR A 227 4.78 27.08 14.07
C THR A 227 5.82 27.62 15.05
N TYR A 228 5.45 28.37 16.09
CA TYR A 228 6.41 28.84 17.11
C TYR A 228 7.06 27.68 17.86
N LEU A 229 6.29 26.65 18.23
CA LEU A 229 6.81 25.43 18.85
C LEU A 229 7.77 24.69 17.92
N GLY A 230 7.41 24.50 16.64
CA GLY A 230 8.29 23.85 15.66
C GLY A 230 9.56 24.64 15.39
N THR A 231 9.48 25.97 15.36
CA THR A 231 10.64 26.85 15.21
C THR A 231 11.53 26.80 16.45
N ALA A 232 10.93 26.82 17.65
CA ALA A 232 11.65 26.69 18.91
C ALA A 232 12.33 25.31 19.03
N MET A 233 11.63 24.22 18.69
CA MET A 233 12.21 22.88 18.66
C MET A 233 13.35 22.78 17.66
N SER A 234 13.22 23.35 16.46
CA SER A 234 14.29 23.37 15.46
C SER A 234 15.49 24.19 15.93
N ALA A 235 15.25 25.35 16.55
CA ALA A 235 16.29 26.19 17.12
C ALA A 235 17.02 25.46 18.27
N VAL A 236 16.29 24.75 19.14
CA VAL A 236 16.86 23.93 20.22
C VAL A 236 17.68 22.77 19.65
N LEU A 237 17.17 22.07 18.62
CA LEU A 237 17.92 21.00 17.93
C LEU A 237 19.20 21.54 17.30
N ILE A 238 19.13 22.66 16.57
CA ILE A 238 20.30 23.26 15.93
C ILE A 238 21.31 23.76 16.97
N THR A 239 20.87 24.47 18.00
CA THR A 239 21.75 24.99 19.06
C THR A 239 22.34 23.87 19.93
N SER A 240 21.56 22.85 20.28
CA SER A 240 22.09 21.67 20.98
C SER A 240 23.09 20.90 20.13
N THR A 241 22.79 20.68 18.84
CA THR A 241 23.72 19.99 17.92
C THR A 241 25.02 20.78 17.77
N LEU A 242 24.94 22.11 17.59
CA LEU A 242 26.12 22.98 17.52
C LEU A 242 26.89 23.01 18.85
N TYR A 243 26.19 23.09 19.99
CA TYR A 243 26.81 23.08 21.31
C TYR A 243 27.56 21.76 21.56
N PHE A 244 26.89 20.62 21.36
CA PHE A 244 27.53 19.30 21.47
C PHE A 244 28.66 19.15 20.45
N PHE A 245 28.53 19.66 19.23
CA PHE A 245 29.61 19.67 18.26
C PHE A 245 30.83 20.46 18.76
N ILE A 246 30.65 21.70 19.23
CA ILE A 246 31.75 22.52 19.77
C ILE A 246 32.40 21.86 20.99
N ARG A 247 31.58 21.30 21.89
CA ARG A 247 32.01 20.75 23.19
C ARG A 247 32.65 19.36 23.04
N CYS A 248 32.16 18.52 22.13
CA CYS A 248 32.73 17.21 21.84
C CYS A 248 34.00 17.32 20.99
N PHE A 249 34.04 18.22 20.00
CA PHE A 249 35.23 18.40 19.13
C PHE A 249 36.25 19.42 19.66
N ASN A 250 36.01 19.96 20.86
CA ASN A 250 36.81 20.98 21.54
C ASN A 250 37.31 22.06 20.57
N ILE A 251 36.36 22.62 19.81
CA ILE A 251 36.67 23.54 18.72
C ILE A 251 36.94 24.91 19.31
N GLY A 252 38.21 25.33 19.26
CA GLY A 252 38.63 26.69 19.51
C GLY A 252 38.66 27.49 18.21
N ILE A 253 38.17 28.72 18.24
CA ILE A 253 38.33 29.67 17.14
C ILE A 253 39.40 30.66 17.55
N ASP A 254 40.55 30.63 16.87
CA ASP A 254 41.64 31.59 17.09
C ASP A 254 41.79 32.46 15.83
N GLY A 255 41.15 33.62 15.83
CA GLY A 255 41.02 34.49 14.65
C GLY A 255 40.24 33.83 13.50
N PHE A 256 40.90 33.57 12.37
CA PHE A 256 40.33 32.89 11.19
C PHE A 256 40.72 31.40 11.09
N LYS A 257 41.38 30.82 12.10
CA LYS A 257 41.77 29.41 12.11
C LYS A 257 40.92 28.63 13.11
N ILE A 258 40.29 27.55 12.63
CA ILE A 258 39.59 26.57 13.44
C ILE A 258 40.65 25.59 13.97
N VAL A 259 40.92 25.64 15.27
CA VAL A 259 41.85 24.73 15.94
C VAL A 259 41.02 23.66 16.65
N SER A 260 41.17 22.40 16.24
CA SER A 260 40.48 21.25 16.82
C SER A 260 41.50 20.30 17.42
N SER A 261 41.39 20.03 18.72
CA SER A 261 42.19 18.99 19.38
C SER A 261 41.47 17.64 19.25
N ILE A 262 41.72 16.89 18.17
CA ILE A 262 41.12 15.56 17.99
C ILE A 262 42.01 14.51 18.64
N ALA A 263 41.51 13.90 19.72
CA ALA A 263 41.76 12.49 20.00
C ALA A 263 40.57 11.94 20.78
N PHE A 264 39.48 11.61 20.09
CA PHE A 264 38.54 10.64 20.64
C PHE A 264 39.26 9.30 20.69
N SER A 265 39.20 8.60 21.82
CA SER A 265 39.42 7.16 21.77
C SER A 265 38.27 6.54 20.97
N LYS A 266 38.54 5.46 20.23
CA LYS A 266 37.50 4.70 19.52
C LYS A 266 36.33 4.36 20.46
N GLN A 267 36.63 4.11 21.73
CA GLN A 267 35.65 3.78 22.76
C GLN A 267 34.71 4.95 23.09
N GLN A 268 35.24 6.16 23.25
CA GLN A 268 34.42 7.36 23.51
C GLN A 268 33.51 7.72 22.33
N PHE A 269 33.99 7.52 21.10
CA PHE A 269 33.15 7.70 19.91
C PHE A 269 32.04 6.65 19.84
N GLU A 270 32.34 5.39 20.16
CA GLU A 270 31.34 4.32 20.19
C GLU A 270 30.26 4.57 21.25
N GLU A 271 30.63 5.01 22.47
CA GLU A 271 29.67 5.37 23.53
C GLU A 271 28.77 6.55 23.13
N PHE A 272 29.35 7.61 22.55
CA PHE A 272 28.57 8.75 22.07
C PHE A 272 27.56 8.36 20.97
N VAL A 273 28.00 7.54 20.02
CA VAL A 273 27.11 7.05 18.95
C VAL A 273 26.00 6.17 19.53
N GLU A 274 26.31 5.33 20.51
CA GLU A 274 25.33 4.46 21.16
C GLU A 274 24.25 5.25 21.89
N GLU A 275 24.63 6.22 22.74
CA GLU A 275 23.67 7.05 23.46
C GLU A 275 22.87 7.98 22.53
N SER A 276 23.53 8.64 21.57
CA SER A 276 22.85 9.57 20.66
C SER A 276 21.89 8.85 19.72
N THR A 277 22.19 7.62 19.30
CA THR A 277 21.30 6.81 18.46
C THR A 277 19.96 6.54 19.16
N VAL A 278 19.97 6.25 20.46
CA VAL A 278 18.75 6.00 21.24
C VAL A 278 17.85 7.24 21.29
N TRP A 279 18.43 8.41 21.59
CA TRP A 279 17.69 9.67 21.62
C TRP A 279 17.16 10.09 20.24
N LEU A 280 17.97 9.93 19.18
CA LEU A 280 17.54 10.18 17.81
C LEU A 280 16.38 9.27 17.40
N LEU A 281 16.37 8.02 17.85
CA LEU A 281 15.29 7.07 17.58
C LEU A 281 14.00 7.50 18.28
N TYR A 282 14.04 7.93 19.55
CA TYR A 282 12.87 8.45 20.25
C TYR A 282 12.33 9.73 19.60
N ILE A 283 13.20 10.69 19.27
CA ILE A 283 12.80 11.93 18.57
C ILE A 283 12.20 11.60 17.20
N GLY A 284 12.79 10.65 16.46
CA GLY A 284 12.29 10.17 15.18
C GLY A 284 10.90 9.55 15.29
N VAL A 285 10.66 8.70 16.29
CA VAL A 285 9.34 8.08 16.54
C VAL A 285 8.29 9.12 16.93
N ILE A 286 8.62 10.07 17.80
CA ILE A 286 7.71 11.15 18.20
C ILE A 286 7.39 12.04 16.99
N GLY A 287 8.40 12.42 16.21
CA GLY A 287 8.24 13.21 14.98
C GLY A 287 7.36 12.50 13.96
N PHE A 288 7.63 11.20 13.71
CA PHE A 288 6.81 10.38 12.82
C PHE A 288 5.36 10.27 13.30
N THR A 289 5.14 10.00 14.59
CA THR A 289 3.80 9.88 15.16
C THR A 289 3.02 11.19 15.02
N THR A 290 3.68 12.32 15.30
CA THR A 290 3.09 13.66 15.16
C THR A 290 2.73 13.95 13.71
N GLU A 291 3.60 13.62 12.76
CA GLU A 291 3.34 13.78 11.33
C GLU A 291 2.22 12.87 10.82
N VAL A 292 2.11 11.63 11.31
CA VAL A 292 1.00 10.73 10.98
C VAL A 292 -0.33 11.31 11.45
N ILE A 293 -0.40 11.82 12.69
CA ILE A 293 -1.60 12.46 13.23
C ILE A 293 -1.94 13.70 12.40
N ALA A 294 -0.96 14.58 12.15
CA ALA A 294 -1.17 15.79 11.37
C ALA A 294 -1.54 15.49 9.91
N ALA A 295 -0.95 14.47 9.28
CA ALA A 295 -1.30 14.02 7.93
C ALA A 295 -2.73 13.48 7.86
N THR A 296 -3.18 12.73 8.87
CA THR A 296 -4.55 12.22 8.96
C THR A 296 -5.57 13.36 8.98
N VAL A 297 -5.27 14.43 9.72
CA VAL A 297 -6.10 15.64 9.77
C VAL A 297 -6.03 16.44 8.47
N ARG A 298 -4.84 16.51 7.83
CA ARG A 298 -4.62 17.21 6.54
C ARG A 298 -5.18 16.46 5.33
N MET A 299 -5.45 15.16 5.41
CA MET A 299 -5.87 14.31 4.28
C MET A 299 -7.27 14.62 3.74
N THR A 300 -8.08 15.44 4.40
CA THR A 300 -9.27 16.03 3.76
C THR A 300 -8.95 17.16 2.80
N GLY A 301 -7.71 17.65 2.75
CA GLY A 301 -7.34 18.82 1.96
C GLY A 301 -8.01 20.11 2.47
N LEU A 302 -7.47 21.27 2.08
CA LEU A 302 -8.09 22.56 2.41
C LEU A 302 -9.48 22.70 1.74
N TYR A 303 -9.71 21.96 0.66
CA TYR A 303 -10.87 22.04 -0.23
C TYR A 303 -11.79 20.81 -0.18
N GLY A 304 -11.53 19.85 0.71
CA GLY A 304 -12.30 18.60 0.74
C GLY A 304 -11.66 17.51 -0.11
N ARG A 305 -12.03 16.26 0.18
CA ARG A 305 -11.54 15.07 -0.46
C ARG A 305 -12.46 14.74 -1.66
N PRO A 306 -11.96 14.73 -2.90
CA PRO A 306 -12.78 14.36 -4.05
C PRO A 306 -13.12 12.88 -4.01
N GLU A 307 -14.40 12.57 -4.20
CA GLU A 307 -14.95 11.23 -4.14
C GLU A 307 -15.99 11.02 -5.24
N VAL A 308 -15.77 9.99 -6.06
CA VAL A 308 -16.75 9.55 -7.06
C VAL A 308 -17.76 8.64 -6.39
N ILE A 309 -19.04 8.98 -6.54
CA ILE A 309 -20.19 8.22 -6.03
C ILE A 309 -20.91 7.58 -7.21
N VAL A 310 -20.90 6.25 -7.24
CA VAL A 310 -21.56 5.45 -8.27
C VAL A 310 -22.97 5.12 -7.81
N GLU A 311 -23.95 5.38 -8.68
CA GLU A 311 -25.37 5.18 -8.39
C GLU A 311 -26.04 4.41 -9.52
N GLY A 312 -26.88 3.44 -9.18
CA GLY A 312 -27.70 2.70 -10.14
C GLY A 312 -29.18 3.10 -10.07
N SER A 313 -29.92 2.85 -11.15
CA SER A 313 -31.38 2.97 -11.15
C SER A 313 -32.04 2.00 -12.12
N TYR A 314 -33.33 1.75 -11.90
CA TYR A 314 -34.19 1.04 -12.85
C TYR A 314 -34.79 1.98 -13.91
N GLU A 315 -34.92 3.27 -13.59
CA GLU A 315 -35.55 4.28 -14.44
C GLU A 315 -34.56 5.41 -14.76
N PRO A 316 -34.75 6.13 -15.89
CA PRO A 316 -33.82 7.19 -16.30
C PRO A 316 -33.71 8.35 -15.29
N ASN A 317 -34.80 8.64 -14.57
CA ASN A 317 -34.89 9.78 -13.65
C ASN A 317 -34.69 9.42 -12.17
N GLY A 318 -34.34 8.16 -11.87
CA GLY A 318 -34.25 7.64 -10.51
C GLY A 318 -35.52 6.92 -10.04
N PRO A 319 -35.59 6.46 -8.78
CA PRO A 319 -34.66 6.72 -7.70
C PRO A 319 -33.27 6.13 -7.93
N TRP A 320 -32.24 6.86 -7.52
CA TRP A 320 -30.84 6.47 -7.64
C TRP A 320 -30.34 5.85 -6.34
N ILE A 321 -29.77 4.65 -6.43
CA ILE A 321 -29.30 3.88 -5.28
C ILE A 321 -27.77 3.77 -5.36
N MET A 322 -27.10 4.20 -4.29
CA MET A 322 -25.64 4.23 -4.21
C MET A 322 -25.06 2.82 -4.09
N PHE A 323 -23.96 2.57 -4.80
CA PHE A 323 -23.10 1.42 -4.55
C PHE A 323 -22.12 1.73 -3.41
N GLU A 324 -22.17 0.93 -2.34
CA GLU A 324 -21.28 1.11 -1.18
C GLU A 324 -19.96 0.34 -1.36
N PHE A 325 -18.86 1.03 -1.10
CA PHE A 325 -17.50 0.46 -1.07
C PHE A 325 -17.08 0.16 0.38
N TYR A 326 -16.02 -0.62 0.56
CA TYR A 326 -15.64 -1.10 1.89
C TYR A 326 -14.87 -0.08 2.73
N SER A 327 -14.04 0.76 2.12
CA SER A 327 -13.05 1.60 2.79
C SER A 327 -13.08 3.06 2.39
N LYS A 328 -13.47 3.41 1.14
CA LYS A 328 -13.61 4.82 0.76
C LYS A 328 -14.84 5.46 1.41
N PRO A 329 -14.83 6.78 1.67
CA PRO A 329 -16.01 7.51 2.14
C PRO A 329 -17.19 7.34 1.18
N GLY A 330 -18.40 7.24 1.71
CA GLY A 330 -19.62 7.11 0.91
C GLY A 330 -20.81 7.67 1.67
N ARG A 331 -21.29 6.92 2.66
CA ARG A 331 -22.32 7.43 3.57
C ARG A 331 -21.78 8.53 4.48
N LEU A 332 -22.64 9.46 4.88
CA LEU A 332 -22.27 10.61 5.71
C LEU A 332 -22.13 10.24 7.19
N ASP A 333 -22.86 9.21 7.62
CA ASP A 333 -22.88 8.68 8.99
C ASP A 333 -21.79 7.63 9.27
N GLU A 334 -20.98 7.27 8.26
CA GLU A 334 -19.95 6.25 8.41
C GLU A 334 -18.60 6.86 8.77
N ARG A 335 -18.06 6.47 9.93
CA ARG A 335 -16.73 6.89 10.38
C ARG A 335 -15.62 6.39 9.43
N PRO A 336 -14.52 7.15 9.28
CA PRO A 336 -13.34 6.67 8.57
C PRO A 336 -12.82 5.36 9.16
N ARG A 337 -12.42 4.43 8.31
CA ARG A 337 -11.87 3.13 8.72
C ARG A 337 -10.36 3.18 8.80
N PHE A 338 -9.80 2.47 9.77
CA PHE A 338 -8.37 2.17 9.81
C PHE A 338 -8.10 0.92 8.98
N VAL A 339 -7.30 1.06 7.91
CA VAL A 339 -7.10 0.00 6.92
C VAL A 339 -5.71 -0.64 6.96
N LEU A 340 -4.72 0.00 7.59
CA LEU A 340 -3.39 -0.58 7.81
C LEU A 340 -3.52 -1.92 8.56
N PRO A 341 -2.66 -2.93 8.31
CA PRO A 341 -1.55 -2.96 7.35
C PRO A 341 -1.99 -3.21 5.89
N HIS A 342 -3.29 -3.35 5.64
CA HIS A 342 -3.83 -3.63 4.31
C HIS A 342 -4.02 -2.38 3.48
N GLN A 343 -3.97 -2.56 2.16
CA GLN A 343 -4.27 -1.51 1.21
C GLN A 343 -5.54 -1.85 0.41
N PRO A 344 -6.65 -1.12 0.58
CA PRO A 344 -7.87 -1.37 -0.18
C PRO A 344 -7.70 -0.87 -1.62
N ARG A 345 -7.17 -1.73 -2.50
CA ARG A 345 -6.67 -1.32 -3.82
C ARG A 345 -7.74 -0.71 -4.73
N LEU A 346 -8.97 -1.26 -4.77
CA LEU A 346 -10.07 -0.68 -5.55
C LEU A 346 -10.50 0.68 -5.00
N ASP A 347 -10.82 0.75 -3.70
CA ASP A 347 -11.22 1.99 -3.03
C ASP A 347 -10.16 3.09 -3.14
N TRP A 348 -8.89 2.72 -3.07
CA TRP A 348 -7.77 3.62 -3.23
C TRP A 348 -7.63 4.10 -4.68
N GLN A 349 -7.83 3.22 -5.66
CA GLN A 349 -7.88 3.61 -7.07
C GLN A 349 -9.07 4.51 -7.41
N MET A 350 -10.21 4.35 -6.73
CA MET A 350 -11.34 5.27 -6.89
C MET A 350 -10.99 6.71 -6.49
N TRP A 351 -10.09 6.90 -5.51
CA TRP A 351 -9.60 8.23 -5.14
C TRP A 351 -8.78 8.86 -6.28
N PHE A 352 -7.90 8.09 -6.93
CA PHE A 352 -7.17 8.59 -8.10
C PHE A 352 -8.09 8.86 -9.30
N ALA A 353 -9.10 8.01 -9.51
CA ALA A 353 -10.09 8.24 -10.55
C ALA A 353 -10.80 9.59 -10.35
N ALA A 354 -11.13 9.95 -9.10
CA ALA A 354 -11.76 11.22 -8.74
C ALA A 354 -10.91 12.47 -9.06
N LEU A 355 -9.60 12.32 -9.28
CA LEU A 355 -8.70 13.42 -9.65
C LEU A 355 -8.62 13.65 -11.16
N GLY A 356 -9.13 12.71 -11.97
CA GLY A 356 -9.08 12.75 -13.43
C GLY A 356 -10.48 12.72 -14.04
N SER A 357 -10.57 12.24 -15.27
CA SER A 357 -11.83 12.00 -15.96
C SER A 357 -12.10 10.51 -16.13
N TYR A 358 -13.36 10.12 -16.25
CA TYR A 358 -13.72 8.70 -16.37
C TYR A 358 -13.17 8.03 -17.63
N GLN A 359 -13.01 8.79 -18.73
CA GLN A 359 -12.48 8.27 -19.99
C GLN A 359 -11.00 7.86 -19.89
N ASN A 360 -10.25 8.51 -18.99
CA ASN A 360 -8.86 8.18 -18.71
C ASN A 360 -8.69 7.05 -17.68
N ASN A 361 -9.81 6.50 -17.18
CA ASN A 361 -9.83 5.43 -16.18
C ASN A 361 -10.56 4.18 -16.71
N PRO A 362 -9.94 3.38 -17.59
CA PRO A 362 -10.59 2.21 -18.19
C PRO A 362 -11.06 1.16 -17.17
N PHE A 363 -10.36 1.01 -16.04
CA PHE A 363 -10.78 0.10 -14.96
C PHE A 363 -12.13 0.51 -14.35
N PHE A 364 -12.42 1.82 -14.30
CA PHE A 364 -13.68 2.35 -13.80
C PHE A 364 -14.82 2.01 -14.76
N LEU A 365 -14.60 2.17 -16.08
CA LEU A 365 -15.58 1.74 -17.09
C LEU A 365 -15.86 0.23 -17.02
N SER A 366 -14.83 -0.59 -16.79
CA SER A 366 -14.98 -2.03 -16.54
C SER A 366 -15.85 -2.31 -15.29
N LEU A 367 -15.63 -1.56 -14.21
CA LEU A 367 -16.43 -1.66 -12.99
C LEU A 367 -17.91 -1.42 -13.27
N ILE A 368 -18.23 -0.32 -13.97
CA ILE A 368 -19.61 0.03 -14.33
C ILE A 368 -20.27 -1.07 -15.18
N TYR A 369 -19.55 -1.58 -16.19
CA TYR A 369 -20.02 -2.66 -17.05
C TYR A 369 -20.41 -3.92 -16.25
N HIS A 370 -19.58 -4.30 -15.27
CA HIS A 370 -19.82 -5.46 -14.42
C HIS A 370 -20.91 -5.24 -13.37
N LEU A 371 -21.04 -4.03 -12.82
CA LEU A 371 -22.12 -3.68 -11.88
C LEU A 371 -23.51 -3.71 -12.56
N LEU A 372 -23.60 -3.26 -13.82
CA LEU A 372 -24.82 -3.34 -14.66
C LEU A 372 -25.28 -4.80 -14.91
N ARG A 373 -24.37 -5.76 -14.83
CA ARG A 373 -24.59 -7.17 -15.18
C ARG A 373 -24.55 -8.13 -13.98
N ASN A 374 -24.37 -7.60 -12.77
CA ASN A 374 -24.19 -8.38 -11.54
C ASN A 374 -23.15 -9.51 -11.69
N ASN A 375 -21.96 -9.18 -12.22
CA ASN A 375 -20.86 -10.14 -12.20
C ASN A 375 -20.41 -10.39 -10.76
N SER A 376 -20.66 -11.59 -10.23
CA SER A 376 -20.34 -11.97 -8.85
C SER A 376 -18.86 -11.83 -8.49
N GLU A 377 -17.94 -11.90 -9.46
CA GLU A 377 -16.51 -11.66 -9.20
C GLU A 377 -16.23 -10.18 -8.90
N VAL A 378 -16.96 -9.25 -9.50
CA VAL A 378 -16.74 -7.81 -9.32
C VAL A 378 -17.66 -7.22 -8.26
N THR A 379 -18.93 -7.65 -8.18
CA THR A 379 -19.87 -7.16 -7.17
C THR A 379 -19.45 -7.52 -5.75
N TYR A 380 -18.66 -8.58 -5.57
CA TYR A 380 -18.04 -8.94 -4.30
C TYR A 380 -16.93 -7.97 -3.85
N LEU A 381 -16.42 -7.12 -4.73
CA LEU A 381 -15.51 -6.02 -4.35
C LEU A 381 -16.27 -4.87 -3.68
N MET A 382 -17.61 -4.91 -3.70
CA MET A 382 -18.49 -3.91 -3.09
C MET A 382 -18.96 -4.39 -1.72
N LYS A 383 -19.17 -3.46 -0.79
CA LYS A 383 -19.66 -3.76 0.57
C LYS A 383 -21.04 -4.41 0.55
N LYS A 384 -21.88 -4.01 -0.39
CA LYS A 384 -23.19 -4.60 -0.65
C LYS A 384 -23.60 -4.29 -2.09
N TYR A 385 -24.13 -5.30 -2.79
CA TYR A 385 -24.80 -5.08 -4.07
C TYR A 385 -26.28 -4.72 -3.84
N PRO A 386 -26.74 -3.50 -4.18
CA PRO A 386 -28.09 -3.06 -3.82
C PRO A 386 -29.21 -3.62 -4.73
N PHE A 387 -28.87 -4.26 -5.85
CA PHE A 387 -29.79 -4.67 -6.91
C PHE A 387 -30.03 -6.20 -6.95
N GLU A 388 -30.32 -6.81 -5.79
CA GLU A 388 -30.46 -8.27 -5.67
C GLU A 388 -31.71 -8.82 -6.38
N ALA A 389 -32.82 -8.07 -6.39
CA ALA A 389 -34.09 -8.52 -6.95
C ALA A 389 -34.16 -8.41 -8.49
N LYS A 390 -33.58 -7.33 -9.04
CA LYS A 390 -33.55 -7.03 -10.47
C LYS A 390 -32.29 -6.25 -10.78
N LEU A 391 -31.70 -6.47 -11.95
CA LEU A 391 -30.54 -5.71 -12.42
C LEU A 391 -30.89 -4.23 -12.68
N PRO A 392 -29.97 -3.29 -12.41
CA PRO A 392 -30.17 -1.89 -12.77
C PRO A 392 -30.11 -1.73 -14.30
N ASN A 393 -30.94 -0.84 -14.82
CA ASN A 393 -30.92 -0.48 -16.25
C ASN A 393 -29.91 0.64 -16.53
N PHE A 394 -29.70 1.50 -15.54
CA PHE A 394 -28.86 2.70 -15.65
C PHE A 394 -27.86 2.73 -14.51
N ILE A 395 -26.62 3.13 -14.80
CA ILE A 395 -25.64 3.53 -13.79
C ILE A 395 -25.06 4.89 -14.19
N ARG A 396 -24.95 5.80 -13.23
CA ARG A 396 -24.26 7.09 -13.37
C ARG A 396 -23.20 7.25 -12.29
N ALA A 397 -22.37 8.28 -12.42
CA ALA A 397 -21.44 8.65 -11.36
C ALA A 397 -21.34 10.16 -11.18
N ASN A 398 -21.31 10.59 -9.92
CA ASN A 398 -21.26 11.99 -9.53
C ASN A 398 -19.99 12.26 -8.71
N LEU A 399 -19.36 13.42 -8.93
CA LEU A 399 -18.20 13.87 -8.16
C LEU A 399 -18.67 14.76 -7.01
N TYR A 400 -18.19 14.45 -5.81
CA TYR A 400 -18.44 15.23 -4.60
C TYR A 400 -17.12 15.57 -3.91
N LEU A 401 -17.11 16.69 -3.18
CA LEU A 401 -16.06 17.00 -2.20
C LEU A 401 -16.54 16.65 -0.80
N TYR A 402 -15.85 15.72 -0.14
CA TYR A 402 -16.13 15.29 1.22
C TYR A 402 -15.29 16.07 2.23
N HIS A 403 -15.93 16.60 3.26
CA HIS A 403 -15.29 17.28 4.38
C HIS A 403 -15.68 16.61 5.68
N TYR A 404 -14.77 16.59 6.66
CA TYR A 404 -15.15 16.26 8.02
C TYR A 404 -16.16 17.26 8.55
N THR A 405 -17.13 16.76 9.29
CA THR A 405 -18.01 17.62 10.08
C THR A 405 -17.21 18.27 11.20
N ASN A 406 -17.49 19.54 11.43
CA ASN A 406 -16.84 20.30 12.51
C ASN A 406 -17.65 20.18 13.78
N PHE A 407 -16.95 20.17 14.92
CA PHE A 407 -17.59 20.35 16.22
C PHE A 407 -18.28 21.72 16.27
N ASN A 408 -19.56 21.73 16.63
CA ASN A 408 -20.31 22.96 16.83
C ASN A 408 -20.54 23.17 18.33
N GLU A 409 -19.98 24.26 18.89
CA GLU A 409 -20.07 24.59 20.32
C GLU A 409 -21.50 24.63 20.86
N LYS A 410 -22.51 24.93 20.01
CA LYS A 410 -23.92 25.02 20.43
C LYS A 410 -24.69 23.70 20.35
N SER A 411 -24.30 22.78 19.47
CA SER A 411 -25.05 21.54 19.17
C SER A 411 -24.24 20.26 19.39
N GLY A 412 -22.99 20.37 19.83
CA GLY A 412 -22.08 19.24 20.01
C GLY A 412 -21.54 18.67 18.68
N TRP A 413 -21.04 17.44 18.73
CA TRP A 413 -20.66 16.67 17.55
C TRP A 413 -21.91 16.31 16.74
N THR A 414 -21.86 16.52 15.42
CA THR A 414 -22.93 16.07 14.53
C THR A 414 -22.97 14.55 14.47
N LYS A 415 -24.16 13.97 14.24
CA LYS A 415 -24.32 12.51 14.03
C LYS A 415 -23.54 12.03 12.80
N ASP A 416 -23.45 12.87 11.77
CA ASP A 416 -22.68 12.58 10.56
C ASP A 416 -21.20 12.91 10.77
N TYR A 417 -20.34 12.05 10.24
CA TYR A 417 -18.88 12.22 10.20
C TYR A 417 -18.43 13.05 8.99
N TRP A 418 -19.25 13.06 7.94
CA TRP A 418 -18.94 13.74 6.68
C TRP A 418 -20.05 14.70 6.28
N ARG A 419 -19.67 15.83 5.69
CA ARG A 419 -20.52 16.62 4.80
C ARG A 419 -19.98 16.49 3.38
N ARG A 420 -20.84 16.50 2.38
CA ARG A 420 -20.42 16.44 0.97
C ARG A 420 -21.07 17.53 0.14
N ASP A 421 -20.29 18.15 -0.73
CA ASP A 421 -20.73 19.20 -1.64
C ASP A 421 -20.64 18.67 -3.08
N PHE A 422 -21.76 18.68 -3.81
CA PHE A 422 -21.79 18.24 -5.22
C PHE A 422 -20.92 19.16 -6.08
N GLN A 423 -20.10 18.59 -6.95
CA GLN A 423 -19.27 19.35 -7.89
C GLN A 423 -19.83 19.27 -9.30
N GLU A 424 -19.83 18.05 -9.85
CA GLU A 424 -20.21 17.81 -11.23
C GLU A 424 -20.68 16.38 -11.45
N GLU A 425 -21.35 16.16 -12.57
CA GLU A 425 -21.59 14.81 -13.08
C GLU A 425 -20.26 14.26 -13.61
N TYR A 426 -19.72 13.24 -12.95
CA TYR A 426 -18.44 12.64 -13.31
C TYR A 426 -18.58 11.74 -14.55
N MET A 427 -19.67 10.99 -14.65
CA MET A 427 -19.99 10.13 -15.79
C MET A 427 -21.51 10.15 -16.02
N PRO A 428 -21.96 10.40 -17.26
CA PRO A 428 -23.38 10.39 -17.58
C PRO A 428 -24.00 9.01 -17.35
N SER A 429 -25.33 8.93 -17.32
CA SER A 429 -26.03 7.65 -17.18
C SER A 429 -25.75 6.73 -18.37
N VAL A 430 -25.13 5.58 -18.10
CA VAL A 430 -24.87 4.53 -19.09
C VAL A 430 -25.88 3.41 -18.91
N THR A 431 -26.34 2.84 -20.03
CA THR A 431 -27.27 1.71 -20.05
C THR A 431 -26.54 0.38 -20.15
N ARG A 432 -27.21 -0.69 -19.73
CA ARG A 432 -26.68 -2.04 -19.90
C ARG A 432 -26.46 -2.41 -21.36
N GLU A 433 -27.30 -1.91 -22.25
CA GLU A 433 -27.30 -2.17 -23.70
C GLU A 433 -26.35 -1.25 -24.49
N ASP A 434 -25.55 -0.40 -23.82
CA ASP A 434 -24.59 0.48 -24.49
C ASP A 434 -23.49 -0.33 -25.22
N THR A 435 -23.60 -0.37 -26.54
CA THR A 435 -22.64 -1.05 -27.42
C THR A 435 -21.31 -0.32 -27.50
N GLY A 436 -21.28 1.01 -27.29
CA GLY A 436 -20.05 1.80 -27.26
C GLY A 436 -19.15 1.38 -26.11
N LEU A 437 -19.72 1.27 -24.90
CA LEU A 437 -19.02 0.78 -23.72
C LEU A 437 -18.54 -0.67 -23.92
N SER A 438 -19.43 -1.57 -24.36
CA SER A 438 -19.08 -2.98 -24.55
C SER A 438 -17.95 -3.15 -25.57
N ASN A 439 -18.05 -2.49 -26.73
CA ASN A 439 -17.04 -2.55 -27.78
C ASN A 439 -15.71 -1.96 -27.32
N TYR A 440 -15.72 -0.86 -26.57
CA TYR A 440 -14.51 -0.28 -25.99
C TYR A 440 -13.81 -1.28 -25.04
N LEU A 441 -14.57 -1.92 -24.15
CA LEU A 441 -14.00 -2.86 -23.17
C LEU A 441 -13.45 -4.13 -23.81
N HIS A 442 -14.16 -4.70 -24.80
CA HIS A 442 -13.66 -5.84 -25.56
C HIS A 442 -12.39 -5.49 -26.35
N ARG A 443 -12.40 -4.36 -27.07
CA ARG A 443 -11.23 -3.90 -27.84
C ARG A 443 -10.01 -3.64 -26.97
N ASN A 444 -10.18 -3.23 -25.72
CA ASN A 444 -9.09 -2.94 -24.79
C ASN A 444 -8.78 -4.11 -23.83
N GLY A 445 -9.45 -5.26 -23.98
CA GLY A 445 -9.16 -6.46 -23.20
C GLY A 445 -9.64 -6.42 -21.74
N PHE A 446 -10.54 -5.51 -21.37
CA PHE A 446 -11.15 -5.49 -20.04
C PHE A 446 -12.26 -6.53 -19.88
N VAL A 447 -12.88 -6.93 -21.00
CA VAL A 447 -13.87 -8.02 -21.05
C VAL A 447 -13.47 -8.98 -22.16
N LEU A 448 -13.28 -10.24 -21.81
CA LEU A 448 -12.93 -11.28 -22.79
C LEU A 448 -14.14 -11.62 -23.65
N GLU A 449 -13.96 -11.64 -24.99
CA GLU A 449 -15.01 -12.07 -25.94
C GLU A 449 -15.27 -13.58 -25.87
N GLU A 450 -14.19 -14.36 -25.71
CA GLU A 450 -14.24 -15.81 -25.55
C GLU A 450 -13.70 -16.24 -24.17
N GLN A 451 -14.17 -17.38 -23.67
CA GLN A 451 -13.59 -17.96 -22.45
C GLN A 451 -12.14 -18.36 -22.73
N PHE A 452 -11.20 -17.74 -22.02
CA PHE A 452 -9.79 -18.11 -22.09
C PHE A 452 -9.61 -19.57 -21.68
N ARG A 453 -9.09 -20.41 -22.59
CA ARG A 453 -8.77 -21.82 -22.35
C ARG A 453 -7.43 -22.17 -22.96
N LEU A 454 -6.60 -22.89 -22.21
CA LEU A 454 -5.35 -23.46 -22.72
C LEU A 454 -5.62 -24.84 -23.35
N GLN A 455 -4.88 -25.18 -24.41
CA GLN A 455 -5.10 -26.43 -25.17
C GLN A 455 -4.86 -27.73 -24.35
N ASN A 456 -4.26 -27.66 -23.15
CA ASN A 456 -4.04 -28.80 -22.24
C ASN A 456 -4.07 -28.35 -20.76
N GLN A 457 -5.17 -27.71 -20.33
CA GLN A 457 -5.25 -27.09 -19.00
C GLN A 457 -5.30 -28.12 -17.85
N ASP A 458 -4.45 -27.96 -16.82
CA ASP A 458 -4.44 -28.80 -15.62
C ASP A 458 -5.50 -28.33 -14.60
N PHE A 459 -6.70 -28.89 -14.71
CA PHE A 459 -7.80 -28.60 -13.79
C PHE A 459 -7.60 -29.19 -12.38
N ALA A 460 -6.70 -30.15 -12.18
CA ALA A 460 -6.49 -30.78 -10.87
C ALA A 460 -5.75 -29.83 -9.93
N LEU A 461 -4.72 -29.14 -10.42
CA LEU A 461 -4.01 -28.12 -9.64
C LEU A 461 -4.92 -26.92 -9.34
N GLU A 462 -5.71 -26.46 -10.32
CA GLU A 462 -6.69 -25.38 -10.12
C GLU A 462 -7.73 -25.76 -9.06
N SER A 463 -8.23 -26.99 -9.08
CA SER A 463 -9.18 -27.50 -8.08
C SER A 463 -8.57 -27.56 -6.67
N LYS A 464 -7.29 -27.94 -6.53
CA LYS A 464 -6.59 -27.90 -5.25
C LYS A 464 -6.43 -26.49 -4.71
N LEU A 465 -6.06 -25.53 -5.58
CA LEU A 465 -5.97 -24.11 -5.21
C LEU A 465 -7.34 -23.56 -4.78
N GLN A 466 -8.41 -23.91 -5.51
CA GLN A 466 -9.78 -23.56 -5.12
C GLN A 466 -10.18 -24.18 -3.78
N THR A 467 -9.79 -25.42 -3.50
CA THR A 467 -10.08 -26.09 -2.23
C THR A 467 -9.36 -25.43 -1.07
N LEU A 468 -8.06 -25.13 -1.24
CA LEU A 468 -7.28 -24.36 -0.27
C LEU A 468 -7.93 -22.99 -0.03
N HIS A 469 -8.37 -22.32 -1.10
CA HIS A 469 -9.04 -21.04 -1.01
C HIS A 469 -10.36 -21.15 -0.22
N ASN A 470 -11.22 -22.10 -0.56
CA ASN A 470 -12.49 -22.31 0.12
C ASN A 470 -12.29 -22.61 1.61
N PHE A 471 -11.23 -23.34 1.97
CA PHE A 471 -10.85 -23.57 3.36
C PHE A 471 -10.44 -22.26 4.05
N VAL A 472 -9.50 -21.50 3.49
CA VAL A 472 -9.04 -20.23 4.09
C VAL A 472 -10.17 -19.21 4.19
N ARG A 473 -11.15 -19.26 3.28
CA ARG A 473 -12.35 -18.41 3.34
C ARG A 473 -13.19 -18.64 4.60
N THR A 474 -13.14 -19.82 5.20
CA THR A 474 -13.84 -20.09 6.47
C THR A 474 -13.18 -19.40 7.67
N LEU A 475 -11.92 -19.00 7.54
CA LEU A 475 -11.17 -18.31 8.59
C LEU A 475 -11.50 -16.82 8.56
N ASN A 476 -11.60 -16.21 9.75
CA ASN A 476 -11.74 -14.77 9.83
C ASN A 476 -10.47 -14.12 9.23
N PRO A 477 -10.61 -13.30 8.15
CA PRO A 477 -9.47 -12.82 7.38
C PRO A 477 -8.50 -12.00 8.22
N THR A 478 -9.03 -11.09 9.06
CA THR A 478 -8.22 -10.17 9.87
C THR A 478 -7.36 -10.98 10.83
N THR A 479 -7.99 -11.90 11.55
CA THR A 479 -7.26 -12.78 12.45
C THR A 479 -6.26 -13.65 11.71
N PHE A 480 -6.56 -14.12 10.49
CA PHE A 480 -5.63 -14.98 9.75
C PHE A 480 -4.37 -14.22 9.35
N VAL A 481 -4.50 -13.08 8.67
CA VAL A 481 -3.33 -12.31 8.23
C VAL A 481 -2.59 -11.71 9.42
N ASP A 482 -3.29 -11.16 10.40
CA ASP A 482 -2.66 -10.64 11.61
C ASP A 482 -1.94 -11.76 12.38
N SER A 483 -2.51 -12.96 12.45
CA SER A 483 -1.83 -14.11 13.07
C SER A 483 -0.61 -14.53 12.29
N VAL A 484 -0.64 -14.49 10.95
CA VAL A 484 0.55 -14.79 10.13
C VAL A 484 1.63 -13.74 10.39
N ILE A 485 1.31 -12.44 10.30
CA ILE A 485 2.29 -11.36 10.53
C ILE A 485 2.82 -11.41 11.96
N LEU A 486 1.93 -11.54 12.95
CA LEU A 486 2.29 -11.61 14.37
C LEU A 486 3.09 -12.87 14.68
N ALA A 487 2.74 -14.03 14.11
CA ALA A 487 3.53 -15.26 14.27
C ALA A 487 4.94 -15.07 13.73
N HIS A 488 5.10 -14.45 12.56
CA HIS A 488 6.44 -14.16 12.02
C HIS A 488 7.20 -13.15 12.89
N ALA A 489 6.54 -12.11 13.40
CA ALA A 489 7.14 -11.14 14.31
C ALA A 489 7.59 -11.79 15.63
N VAL A 490 6.75 -12.65 16.22
CA VAL A 490 7.06 -13.41 17.44
C VAL A 490 8.19 -14.39 17.18
N LEU A 491 8.14 -15.17 16.10
CA LEU A 491 9.20 -16.09 15.71
C LEU A 491 10.53 -15.35 15.50
N PHE A 492 10.50 -14.16 14.91
CA PHE A 492 11.68 -13.31 14.75
C PHE A 492 12.23 -12.82 16.10
N ILE A 493 11.37 -12.34 17.01
CA ILE A 493 11.79 -11.91 18.35
C ILE A 493 12.41 -13.09 19.12
N VAL A 494 11.77 -14.26 19.06
CA VAL A 494 12.27 -15.49 19.69
C VAL A 494 13.62 -15.87 19.07
N TYR A 495 13.75 -15.86 17.76
CA TYR A 495 15.00 -16.14 17.05
C TYR A 495 16.12 -15.18 17.46
N MET A 496 15.85 -13.88 17.53
CA MET A 496 16.82 -12.86 17.95
C MET A 496 17.26 -13.06 19.40
N LYS A 497 16.32 -13.36 20.32
CA LYS A 497 16.64 -13.68 21.72
C LYS A 497 17.42 -14.99 21.86
N PHE A 498 17.07 -16.01 21.07
CA PHE A 498 17.75 -17.31 21.10
C PHE A 498 19.19 -17.17 20.60
N LYS A 499 19.40 -16.39 19.52
CA LYS A 499 20.74 -16.08 18.99
C LYS A 499 21.59 -15.33 20.01
N GLN A 500 21.02 -14.39 20.76
CA GLN A 500 21.72 -13.75 21.88
C GLN A 500 22.10 -14.76 22.97
N LEU A 501 21.20 -15.66 23.36
CA LEU A 501 21.47 -16.73 24.33
C LEU A 501 22.57 -17.69 23.88
N THR A 502 22.57 -18.12 22.61
CA THR A 502 23.61 -18.99 22.06
C THR A 502 24.97 -18.28 22.01
N PHE A 503 24.97 -16.97 21.77
CA PHE A 503 26.20 -16.17 21.77
C PHE A 503 26.79 -16.04 23.18
N VAL A 504 25.95 -15.87 24.20
CA VAL A 504 26.35 -15.79 25.61
C VAL A 504 26.85 -17.13 26.17
N THR A 505 26.42 -18.27 25.62
CA THR A 505 26.89 -19.60 26.05
C THR A 505 28.16 -20.09 25.35
N VAL A 506 28.56 -19.45 24.24
CA VAL A 506 29.73 -19.84 23.43
C VAL A 506 30.92 -18.88 23.63
N GLN A 507 30.71 -17.72 24.27
CA GLN A 507 31.79 -16.91 24.85
C GLN A 507 32.15 -17.43 26.24
#